data_AF-A0A379FFY4-F1
#
_entry.id   AF-A0A379FFY4-F1
#
_cell.length_a   1.000
_cell.length_b   1.000
_cell.length_c   1.000
_cell.angle_alpha   90.00
_cell.angle_beta   90.00
_cell.angle_gamma   90.00
#
_symmetry.space_group_name_H-M   'P 1'
#
loop_
_entity.id
_entity.type
_entity.pdbx_description
1 polymer ?
#
loop_
_entity_poly.entity_id
_entity_poly.type
_entity_poly.pdbx_seq_one_letter_code
_entity_poly.pdbx_strand_id
1 'polypeptide(L)'
;MINYADGWTELQNRLKLVTESSIELNKATQAVYDIAQKTYQSLDATAQVYQRFADNADRLGLSQQKVAELTETASKAVSLSGARAASAAMGLTQFGQALAAGQLRGQDLNSVIEQIPGLAQAIAEGMGISMGDLKKKAQDGEMAIDKIIQALEKVKNSVDQKFASSVTTVSQGFTNLQSAMTRFVW
;
A
#
# COMPACT_ATOMS: atom_id res chain seq x y z
N MET A 1 -13.89 16.27 -17.22
CA MET A 1 -14.76 15.08 -17.08
C MET A 1 -14.27 13.87 -17.87
N ILE A 2 -13.50 14.05 -18.95
CA ILE A 2 -12.94 12.94 -19.75
C ILE A 2 -11.91 12.09 -18.95
N ASN A 3 -10.99 12.72 -18.22
CA ASN A 3 -9.95 11.97 -17.44
C ASN A 3 -10.46 11.06 -16.31
N TYR A 4 -11.63 11.34 -15.72
CA TYR A 4 -12.17 10.50 -14.63
C TYR A 4 -12.87 9.26 -15.18
N ALA A 5 -13.60 9.38 -16.30
CA ALA A 5 -14.26 8.26 -16.96
C ALA A 5 -13.23 7.31 -17.60
N ASP A 6 -12.16 7.87 -18.19
CA ASP A 6 -11.07 7.10 -18.77
C ASP A 6 -10.28 6.34 -17.69
N GLY A 7 -9.95 7.00 -16.57
CA GLY A 7 -9.25 6.37 -15.45
C GLY A 7 -10.08 5.27 -14.76
N TRP A 8 -11.40 5.44 -14.68
CA TRP A 8 -12.29 4.40 -14.16
C TRP A 8 -12.39 3.18 -15.08
N THR A 9 -12.48 3.41 -16.39
CA THR A 9 -12.51 2.34 -17.39
C THR A 9 -11.20 1.54 -17.38
N GLU A 10 -10.06 2.24 -17.30
CA GLU A 10 -8.74 1.61 -17.19
C GLU A 10 -8.59 0.79 -15.91
N LEU A 11 -9.06 1.30 -14.77
CA LEU A 11 -9.14 0.56 -13.51
C LEU A 11 -9.93 -0.75 -13.67
N GLN A 12 -11.13 -0.68 -14.25
CA GLN A 12 -11.96 -1.86 -14.45
C GLN A 12 -11.31 -2.86 -15.41
N ASN A 13 -10.70 -2.39 -16.51
CA ASN A 13 -9.99 -3.26 -17.44
C ASN A 13 -8.81 -3.97 -16.78
N ARG A 14 -8.07 -3.27 -15.92
CA ARG A 14 -6.99 -3.84 -15.13
C ARG A 14 -7.47 -4.94 -14.18
N LEU A 15 -8.54 -4.67 -13.43
CA LEU A 15 -9.05 -5.61 -12.43
C LEU A 15 -9.77 -6.80 -13.05
N LYS A 16 -10.30 -6.67 -14.28
CA LYS A 16 -10.84 -7.81 -15.05
C LYS A 16 -9.79 -8.88 -15.35
N LEU A 17 -8.50 -8.53 -15.39
CA LEU A 17 -7.43 -9.50 -15.61
C LEU A 17 -7.22 -10.46 -14.44
N VAL A 18 -7.75 -10.11 -13.26
CA VAL A 18 -7.53 -10.83 -11.99
C VAL A 18 -8.84 -11.17 -11.28
N THR A 19 -9.95 -11.15 -12.01
CA THR A 19 -11.28 -11.49 -11.50
C THR A 19 -12.02 -12.34 -12.51
N GLU A 20 -12.78 -13.32 -12.04
CA GLU A 20 -13.43 -14.31 -12.91
C GLU A 20 -14.90 -13.95 -13.20
N SER A 21 -15.49 -13.07 -12.40
CA SER A 21 -16.89 -12.66 -12.53
C SER A 21 -17.10 -11.17 -12.34
N SER A 22 -18.22 -10.65 -12.85
CA SER A 22 -18.64 -9.27 -12.61
C SER A 22 -18.81 -8.94 -11.13
N ILE A 23 -19.16 -9.94 -10.30
CA ILE A 23 -19.30 -9.78 -8.84
C ILE A 23 -17.92 -9.55 -8.22
N GLU A 24 -16.93 -10.37 -8.58
CA GLU A 24 -15.56 -10.21 -8.11
C GLU A 24 -14.94 -8.91 -8.61
N LEU A 25 -15.15 -8.54 -9.87
CA LEU A 25 -14.69 -7.27 -10.42
C LEU A 25 -15.22 -6.08 -9.62
N ASN A 26 -16.52 -6.08 -9.29
CA ASN A 26 -17.13 -5.01 -8.50
C ASN A 26 -16.54 -4.95 -7.09
N LYS A 27 -16.33 -6.11 -6.45
CA LYS A 27 -15.66 -6.19 -5.13
C LYS A 27 -14.23 -5.67 -5.17
N ALA A 28 -13.44 -6.07 -6.18
CA ALA A 28 -12.07 -5.60 -6.35
C ALA A 28 -12.03 -4.08 -6.59
N THR A 29 -12.90 -3.58 -7.47
CA THR A 29 -13.01 -2.15 -7.78
C THR A 29 -13.35 -1.34 -6.54
N GLN A 30 -14.33 -1.80 -5.76
CA GLN A 30 -14.73 -1.14 -4.52
C GLN A 30 -13.60 -1.17 -3.48
N ALA A 31 -12.96 -2.32 -3.29
CA ALA A 31 -11.86 -2.46 -2.34
C ALA A 31 -10.69 -1.52 -2.69
N VAL A 32 -10.29 -1.46 -3.97
CA VAL A 32 -9.24 -0.56 -4.43
C VAL A 32 -9.60 0.91 -4.21
N TYR A 33 -10.85 1.29 -4.51
CA TYR A 33 -11.33 2.64 -4.27
C TYR A 33 -11.30 3.00 -2.78
N ASP A 34 -11.85 2.14 -1.92
CA ASP A 34 -11.91 2.36 -0.47
C ASP A 34 -10.52 2.45 0.15
N ILE A 35 -9.59 1.57 -0.26
CA ILE A 35 -8.21 1.61 0.19
C ILE A 35 -7.54 2.91 -0.23
N ALA A 36 -7.65 3.29 -1.50
CA ALA A 36 -7.04 4.52 -2.01
C ALA A 36 -7.53 5.76 -1.22
N GLN A 37 -8.84 5.87 -0.99
CA GLN A 37 -9.43 6.96 -0.20
C GLN A 37 -8.96 6.93 1.26
N LYS A 38 -9.09 5.77 1.93
CA LYS A 38 -8.76 5.61 3.35
C LYS A 38 -7.29 5.89 3.67
N THR A 39 -6.42 5.58 2.71
CA THR A 39 -4.97 5.70 2.88
C THR A 39 -4.39 6.94 2.18
N TYR A 40 -5.23 7.79 1.57
CA TYR A 40 -4.80 8.98 0.83
C TYR A 40 -3.82 8.67 -0.31
N GLN A 41 -4.00 7.51 -0.96
CA GLN A 41 -3.16 7.05 -2.07
C GLN A 41 -3.83 7.29 -3.42
N SER A 42 -3.02 7.31 -4.48
CA SER A 42 -3.52 7.32 -5.86
C SER A 42 -4.35 6.05 -6.13
N LEU A 43 -5.50 6.23 -6.77
CA LEU A 43 -6.36 5.11 -7.20
C LEU A 43 -5.59 4.16 -8.13
N ASP A 44 -4.85 4.71 -9.10
CA ASP A 44 -4.09 3.92 -10.07
C ASP A 44 -2.94 3.15 -9.40
N ALA A 45 -2.16 3.80 -8.54
CA ALA A 45 -1.06 3.13 -7.83
C ALA A 45 -1.58 2.01 -6.90
N THR A 46 -2.72 2.25 -6.25
CA THR A 46 -3.39 1.24 -5.41
C THR A 46 -3.90 0.07 -6.24
N ALA A 47 -4.50 0.35 -7.40
CA ALA A 47 -4.97 -0.67 -8.33
C ALA A 47 -3.84 -1.54 -8.88
N GLN A 48 -2.70 -0.93 -9.20
CA GLN A 48 -1.52 -1.66 -9.64
C GLN A 48 -1.03 -2.62 -8.55
N VAL A 49 -0.87 -2.16 -7.30
CA VAL A 49 -0.45 -3.03 -6.20
C VAL A 49 -1.47 -4.14 -5.94
N TYR A 50 -2.77 -3.82 -5.94
CA TYR A 50 -3.83 -4.82 -5.80
C TYR A 50 -3.78 -5.89 -6.89
N GLN A 51 -3.71 -5.47 -8.16
CA GLN A 51 -3.60 -6.39 -9.29
C GLN A 51 -2.41 -7.33 -9.10
N ARG A 52 -1.26 -6.82 -8.64
CA ARG A 52 -0.06 -7.65 -8.47
C ARG A 52 -0.16 -8.64 -7.32
N PHE A 53 -0.83 -8.28 -6.23
CA PHE A 53 -1.14 -9.26 -5.20
C PHE A 53 -2.16 -10.29 -5.69
N ALA A 54 -3.14 -9.89 -6.49
CA ALA A 54 -4.11 -10.79 -7.10
C ALA A 54 -3.45 -11.76 -8.11
N ASP A 55 -2.56 -11.28 -8.98
CA ASP A 55 -1.76 -12.11 -9.91
C ASP A 55 -0.98 -13.21 -9.16
N ASN A 56 -0.53 -12.91 -7.93
CA ASN A 56 0.20 -13.85 -7.08
C ASN A 56 -0.72 -14.68 -6.17
N ALA A 57 -2.01 -14.34 -6.09
CA ALA A 57 -2.97 -14.95 -5.17
C ALA A 57 -3.22 -16.41 -5.51
N ASP A 58 -3.42 -16.75 -6.78
CA ASP A 58 -3.66 -18.13 -7.23
C ASP A 58 -2.49 -19.04 -6.87
N ARG A 59 -1.27 -18.53 -7.00
CA ARG A 59 -0.04 -19.27 -6.71
C ARG A 59 0.20 -19.49 -5.22
N LEU A 60 -0.39 -18.64 -4.37
CA LEU A 60 -0.20 -18.63 -2.92
C LEU A 60 -1.48 -19.03 -2.16
N GLY A 61 -2.57 -19.35 -2.85
CA GLY A 61 -3.87 -19.68 -2.27
C GLY A 61 -4.52 -18.52 -1.51
N LEU A 62 -4.28 -17.28 -1.91
CA LEU A 62 -4.84 -16.10 -1.25
C LEU A 62 -6.27 -15.82 -1.75
N SER A 63 -7.17 -15.47 -0.82
CA SER A 63 -8.50 -15.02 -1.19
C SER A 63 -8.49 -13.56 -1.67
N GLN A 64 -9.51 -13.15 -2.42
CA GLN A 64 -9.70 -11.75 -2.82
C GLN A 64 -9.70 -10.78 -1.62
N GLN A 65 -10.27 -11.21 -0.49
CA GLN A 65 -10.23 -10.44 0.75
C GLN A 65 -8.78 -10.26 1.23
N LYS A 66 -7.98 -11.32 1.18
CA LYS A 66 -6.59 -11.27 1.61
C LYS A 66 -5.73 -10.36 0.73
N VAL A 67 -5.98 -10.37 -0.57
CA VAL A 67 -5.39 -9.41 -1.53
C VAL A 67 -5.71 -7.98 -1.10
N ALA A 68 -6.99 -7.66 -0.80
CA ALA A 68 -7.38 -6.34 -0.34
C ALA A 68 -6.68 -5.94 0.97
N GLU A 69 -6.59 -6.85 1.94
CA GLU A 69 -5.91 -6.60 3.21
C GLU A 69 -4.40 -6.31 3.05
N LEU A 70 -3.73 -7.02 2.13
CA LEU A 70 -2.32 -6.79 1.81
C LEU A 70 -2.11 -5.43 1.15
N THR A 71 -2.96 -5.08 0.17
CA THR A 71 -2.94 -3.76 -0.46
C THR A 71 -3.19 -2.66 0.57
N GLU A 72 -4.17 -2.83 1.46
CA GLU A 72 -4.47 -1.85 2.51
C GLU A 72 -3.28 -1.67 3.47
N THR A 73 -2.65 -2.77 3.88
CA THR A 73 -1.48 -2.74 4.77
C THR A 73 -0.32 -2.00 4.14
N ALA A 74 -0.01 -2.31 2.87
CA ALA A 74 1.05 -1.62 2.14
C ALA A 74 0.74 -0.12 2.00
N SER A 75 -0.48 0.23 1.59
CA SER A 75 -0.89 1.62 1.43
C SER A 75 -0.86 2.41 2.75
N LYS A 76 -1.31 1.82 3.87
CA LYS A 76 -1.19 2.46 5.19
C LYS A 76 0.25 2.67 5.61
N ALA A 77 1.12 1.68 5.36
CA ALA A 77 2.55 1.80 5.67
C ALA A 77 3.19 2.94 4.88
N VAL A 78 2.79 3.15 3.62
CA VAL A 78 3.20 4.32 2.84
C VAL A 78 2.71 5.62 3.49
N SER A 79 1.44 5.71 3.84
CA SER A 79 0.88 6.93 4.46
C SER A 79 1.54 7.28 5.80
N LEU A 80 1.88 6.27 6.61
CA LEU A 80 2.58 6.43 7.89
C LEU A 80 3.95 7.11 7.76
N SER A 81 4.59 6.98 6.59
CA SER A 81 5.88 7.62 6.35
C SER A 81 5.80 9.10 6.02
N GLY A 82 4.59 9.65 5.82
CA GLY A 82 4.40 11.04 5.41
C GLY A 82 4.95 11.36 4.01
N ALA A 83 5.15 10.33 3.17
CA ALA A 83 5.60 10.50 1.80
C ALA A 83 4.65 11.43 1.04
N ARG A 84 5.21 12.37 0.27
CA ARG A 84 4.41 13.26 -0.59
C ARG A 84 3.65 12.42 -1.62
N ALA A 85 2.44 12.84 -1.97
CA ALA A 85 1.55 12.09 -2.88
C ALA A 85 2.24 11.62 -4.18
N ALA A 86 3.08 12.47 -4.79
CA ALA A 86 3.84 12.09 -5.99
C ALA A 86 4.89 10.99 -5.71
N SER A 87 5.67 11.12 -4.64
CA SER A 87 6.66 10.12 -4.22
C SER A 87 5.99 8.81 -3.80
N ALA A 88 4.87 8.88 -3.10
CA ALA A 88 4.07 7.74 -2.70
C ALA A 88 3.54 6.97 -3.93
N ALA A 89 3.00 7.68 -4.91
CA ALA A 89 2.53 7.09 -6.16
C ALA A 89 3.67 6.40 -6.94
N MET A 90 4.81 7.07 -7.11
CA MET A 90 5.97 6.49 -7.80
C MET A 90 6.53 5.27 -7.06
N GLY A 91 6.59 5.32 -5.73
CA GLY A 91 7.09 4.24 -4.90
C GLY A 91 6.17 3.02 -4.96
N LEU A 92 4.85 3.22 -4.88
CA LEU A 92 3.86 2.15 -5.00
C LEU A 92 3.85 1.52 -6.40
N THR A 93 4.00 2.33 -7.46
CA THR A 93 4.15 1.83 -8.84
C THR A 93 5.38 0.94 -8.97
N GLN A 94 6.55 1.39 -8.49
CA GLN A 94 7.78 0.57 -8.54
C GLN A 94 7.67 -0.67 -7.66
N PHE A 95 7.04 -0.55 -6.48
CA PHE A 95 6.76 -1.71 -5.65
C PHE A 95 5.92 -2.72 -6.41
N GLY A 96 4.81 -2.30 -7.04
CA GLY A 96 3.99 -3.17 -7.90
C GLY A 96 4.78 -3.81 -9.03
N GLN A 97 5.71 -3.10 -9.67
CA GLN A 97 6.60 -3.67 -10.68
C GLN A 97 7.54 -4.74 -10.10
N ALA A 98 8.09 -4.53 -8.91
CA ALA A 98 8.90 -5.54 -8.22
C ALA A 98 8.08 -6.79 -7.86
N LEU A 99 6.82 -6.62 -7.44
CA LEU A 99 5.91 -7.75 -7.22
C LEU A 99 5.67 -8.55 -8.51
N ALA A 100 5.54 -7.86 -9.65
CA ALA A 100 5.42 -8.50 -10.96
C ALA A 100 6.67 -9.29 -11.36
N ALA A 101 7.85 -8.80 -10.97
CA ALA A 101 9.13 -9.49 -11.18
C ALA A 101 9.34 -10.68 -10.22
N GLY A 102 8.42 -10.89 -9.25
CA GLY A 102 8.42 -12.00 -8.31
C GLY A 102 9.40 -11.85 -7.13
N GLN A 103 10.16 -10.76 -7.08
CA GLN A 103 11.11 -10.46 -6.00
C GLN A 103 11.44 -8.98 -5.97
N LEU A 104 11.90 -8.52 -4.82
CA LEU A 104 12.30 -7.13 -4.59
C LEU A 104 13.83 -7.07 -4.50
N ARG A 105 14.49 -6.74 -5.62
CA ARG A 105 15.96 -6.74 -5.70
C ARG A 105 16.54 -5.53 -4.98
N GLY A 106 17.85 -5.53 -4.73
CA GLY A 106 18.53 -4.44 -4.02
C GLY A 106 18.23 -3.04 -4.58
N GLN A 107 18.21 -2.87 -5.90
CA GLN A 107 17.87 -1.59 -6.54
C GLN A 107 16.39 -1.20 -6.33
N ASP A 108 15.47 -2.16 -6.44
CA ASP A 108 14.03 -1.93 -6.23
C ASP A 108 13.78 -1.55 -4.76
N LEU A 109 14.49 -2.22 -3.84
CA LEU A 109 14.43 -1.90 -2.41
C LEU A 109 14.94 -0.51 -2.12
N ASN A 110 16.03 -0.09 -2.75
CA ASN A 110 16.56 1.26 -2.55
C ASN A 110 15.53 2.30 -2.96
N SER A 111 14.84 2.12 -4.10
CA SER A 111 13.74 2.99 -4.52
C SER A 111 12.59 2.99 -3.51
N VAL A 112 12.19 1.82 -3.01
CA VAL A 112 11.12 1.71 -2.00
C VAL A 112 11.51 2.43 -0.70
N ILE A 113 12.75 2.25 -0.24
CA ILE A 113 13.27 2.92 0.97
C ILE A 113 13.31 4.43 0.79
N GLU A 114 13.72 4.92 -0.38
CA GLU A 114 13.83 6.35 -0.67
C GLU A 114 12.46 7.02 -0.80
N GLN A 115 11.54 6.39 -1.53
CA GLN A 115 10.27 7.02 -1.89
C GLN A 115 9.16 6.76 -0.87
N ILE A 116 9.16 5.58 -0.28
CA ILE A 116 8.12 5.08 0.63
C ILE A 116 8.73 4.29 1.81
N PRO A 117 9.60 4.92 2.63
CA PRO A 117 10.36 4.23 3.69
C PRO A 117 9.49 3.45 4.69
N GLY A 118 8.25 3.89 4.93
CA GLY A 118 7.33 3.20 5.83
C GLY A 118 6.94 1.81 5.34
N LEU A 119 6.85 1.60 4.01
CA LEU A 119 6.60 0.26 3.46
C LEU A 119 7.79 -0.67 3.70
N ALA A 120 9.02 -0.20 3.46
CA ALA A 120 10.22 -0.98 3.75
C ALA A 120 10.33 -1.33 5.24
N GLN A 121 10.00 -0.39 6.12
CA GLN A 121 9.97 -0.61 7.57
C GLN A 121 8.94 -1.67 7.96
N ALA A 122 7.73 -1.60 7.40
CA ALA A 122 6.69 -2.59 7.65
C ALA A 122 7.11 -3.99 7.19
N ILE A 123 7.79 -4.11 6.04
CA ILE A 123 8.34 -5.38 5.56
C ILE A 123 9.42 -5.90 6.53
N ALA A 124 10.38 -5.07 6.93
CA ALA A 124 11.42 -5.47 7.88
C ALA A 124 10.83 -5.93 9.22
N GLU A 125 9.87 -5.18 9.77
CA GLU A 125 9.15 -5.52 11.00
C GLU A 125 8.40 -6.84 10.87
N GLY A 126 7.68 -7.05 9.76
CA GLY A 126 6.96 -8.29 9.48
C GLY A 126 7.88 -9.52 9.31
N MET A 127 9.11 -9.29 8.83
CA MET A 127 10.15 -10.32 8.74
C MET A 127 10.90 -10.53 10.06
N GLY A 128 10.76 -9.61 11.03
CA GLY A 128 11.50 -9.65 12.29
C GLY A 128 13.01 -9.38 12.13
N ILE A 129 13.40 -8.59 11.13
CA ILE A 129 14.81 -8.30 10.82
C ILE A 129 15.11 -6.80 10.87
N SER A 130 16.39 -6.44 10.92
CA SER A 130 16.79 -5.03 10.83
C SER A 130 16.66 -4.49 9.40
N MET A 131 16.62 -3.17 9.25
CA MET A 131 16.68 -2.53 7.93
C MET A 131 17.99 -2.84 7.17
N GLY A 132 19.09 -3.02 7.90
CA GLY A 132 20.37 -3.44 7.32
C GLY A 132 20.30 -4.85 6.73
N ASP A 133 19.67 -5.78 7.46
CA ASP A 133 19.45 -7.15 7.00
C ASP A 133 18.48 -7.21 5.83
N LEU A 134 17.43 -6.38 5.84
CA LEU A 134 16.51 -6.25 4.70
C LEU A 134 17.27 -5.86 3.42
N LYS A 135 18.14 -4.84 3.51
CA LYS A 135 18.99 -4.41 2.40
C LYS A 135 19.91 -5.52 1.91
N LYS A 136 20.56 -6.22 2.85
CA LYS A 136 21.44 -7.34 2.51
C LYS A 136 20.68 -8.46 1.80
N LYS A 137 19.53 -8.88 2.33
CA LYS A 137 18.69 -9.91 1.70
C LYS A 137 18.20 -9.51 0.31
N ALA A 138 17.89 -8.23 0.08
CA ALA A 138 17.52 -7.76 -1.25
C ALA A 138 18.68 -7.78 -2.24
N GLN A 139 19.90 -7.49 -1.78
CA GLN A 139 21.12 -7.60 -2.58
C GLN A 139 21.45 -9.06 -2.91
N ASP A 140 21.23 -9.96 -1.95
CA ASP A 140 21.45 -11.41 -2.09
C ASP A 140 20.33 -12.09 -2.91
N GLY A 141 19.30 -11.36 -3.35
CA GLY A 141 18.17 -11.90 -4.12
C GLY A 141 17.20 -12.76 -3.31
N GLU A 142 17.24 -12.67 -1.98
CA GLU A 142 16.43 -13.50 -1.07
C GLU A 142 15.03 -12.93 -0.79
N MET A 143 14.70 -11.77 -1.35
CA MET A 143 13.46 -11.03 -1.12
C MET A 143 12.36 -11.43 -2.10
N ALA A 144 12.00 -12.71 -2.08
CA ALA A 144 10.93 -13.26 -2.90
C ALA A 144 9.54 -12.76 -2.44
N ILE A 145 8.60 -12.72 -3.38
CA ILE A 145 7.25 -12.20 -3.20
C ILE A 145 6.47 -12.85 -2.05
N ASP A 146 6.61 -14.16 -1.88
CA ASP A 146 5.97 -14.94 -0.82
C ASP A 146 6.41 -14.46 0.58
N LYS A 147 7.72 -14.18 0.75
CA LYS A 147 8.25 -13.61 2.00
C LYS A 147 7.74 -12.21 2.26
N ILE A 148 7.62 -11.38 1.21
CA ILE A 148 7.09 -10.01 1.33
C ILE A 148 5.62 -10.06 1.75
N ILE A 149 4.82 -10.92 1.13
CA ILE A 149 3.41 -11.12 1.50
C ILE A 149 3.30 -11.56 2.95
N GLN A 150 4.01 -12.62 3.35
CA GLN A 150 3.99 -13.09 4.74
C GLN A 150 4.42 -12.01 5.75
N ALA A 151 5.40 -11.18 5.40
CA ALA A 151 5.81 -10.06 6.23
C ALA A 151 4.68 -9.02 6.40
N LEU A 152 4.03 -8.63 5.31
CA LEU A 152 2.90 -7.71 5.34
C LEU A 152 1.70 -8.28 6.12
N GLU A 153 1.43 -9.58 6.03
CA GLU A 153 0.39 -10.22 6.83
C GLU A 153 0.69 -10.13 8.33
N LYS A 154 1.94 -10.42 8.73
CA LYS A 154 2.37 -10.40 10.13
C LYS A 154 2.33 -9.00 10.72
N VAL A 155 2.68 -7.99 9.94
CA VAL A 155 2.77 -6.60 10.42
C VAL A 155 1.42 -5.86 10.36
N LYS A 156 0.41 -6.41 9.69
CA LYS A 156 -0.89 -5.79 9.47
C LYS A 156 -1.46 -5.14 10.74
N ASN A 157 -1.55 -5.88 11.84
CA ASN A 157 -2.15 -5.37 13.08
C ASN A 157 -1.36 -4.19 13.67
N SER A 158 -0.03 -4.25 13.61
CA SER A 158 0.86 -3.16 14.06
C SER A 158 0.68 -1.91 13.19
N VAL A 159 0.64 -2.08 11.86
CA VAL A 159 0.39 -0.99 10.91
C VAL A 159 -0.98 -0.37 11.11
N ASP A 160 -2.03 -1.19 11.29
CA ASP A 160 -3.39 -0.72 11.53
C ASP A 160 -3.49 0.14 12.78
N GLN A 161 -2.86 -0.28 13.88
CA GLN A 161 -2.81 0.47 15.13
C GLN A 161 -2.06 1.80 14.96
N LYS A 162 -0.84 1.77 14.38
CA LYS A 162 -0.04 2.98 14.13
C LYS A 162 -0.80 3.98 13.26
N PHE A 163 -1.47 3.49 12.21
CA PHE A 163 -2.23 4.34 11.29
C PHE A 163 -3.44 4.97 11.97
N ALA A 164 -4.20 4.20 12.75
CA ALA A 164 -5.33 4.72 13.51
C ALA A 164 -4.89 5.82 14.49
N SER A 165 -3.81 5.60 15.23
CA SER A 165 -3.25 6.60 16.15
C SER A 165 -2.80 7.86 15.41
N SER A 166 -2.16 7.73 14.24
CA SER A 166 -1.73 8.87 13.43
C SER A 166 -2.91 9.75 12.99
N VAL A 167 -4.00 9.13 12.50
CA VAL A 167 -5.22 9.86 12.11
C VAL A 167 -5.83 10.57 13.32
N THR A 168 -5.94 9.89 14.47
CA THR A 168 -6.46 10.50 15.71
C THR A 168 -5.64 11.72 16.12
N THR A 169 -4.31 11.65 16.09
CA THR A 169 -3.44 12.78 16.45
C THR A 169 -3.61 13.97 15.51
N VAL A 170 -3.74 13.73 14.19
CA VAL A 170 -4.00 14.81 13.22
C VAL A 170 -5.35 15.48 13.49
N SER A 171 -6.41 14.69 13.70
CA SER A 171 -7.73 15.22 14.04
C SER A 171 -7.72 16.04 15.34
N GLN A 172 -7.06 15.53 16.40
CA GLN A 172 -6.88 16.26 17.65
C GLN A 172 -6.13 17.58 17.45
N GLY A 173 -5.09 17.59 16.61
CA GLY A 173 -4.36 18.81 16.24
C GLY A 173 -5.26 19.87 15.61
N PHE A 174 -6.12 19.49 14.67
CA PHE A 174 -7.09 20.42 14.06
C PHE A 174 -8.15 20.90 15.06
N THR A 175 -8.70 20.03 15.90
CA THR A 175 -9.64 20.42 16.96
C THR A 175 -9.01 21.40 17.95
N ASN A 176 -7.76 21.15 18.35
CA ASN A 176 -7.02 22.04 19.24
C ASN A 176 -6.74 23.40 18.59
N LEU A 177 -6.38 23.43 17.30
CA LEU A 177 -6.21 24.67 16.54
C LEU A 177 -7.52 25.46 16.45
N GLN A 178 -8.64 24.80 16.12
CA GLN A 178 -9.95 25.42 16.07
C GLN A 178 -10.36 26.00 17.43
N SER A 179 -10.09 25.28 18.52
CA SER A 179 -10.36 25.72 19.90
C SER A 179 -9.46 26.87 20.35
N ALA A 180 -8.22 26.91 19.87
CA ALA A 180 -7.30 28.03 20.11
C ALA A 180 -7.71 29.28 19.34
N MET A 181 -8.19 29.15 18.09
CA MET A 181 -8.69 30.28 17.31
C MET A 181 -9.97 30.88 17.90
N THR A 182 -10.90 30.09 18.43
CA THR A 182 -12.08 30.64 19.13
C THR A 182 -11.74 31.38 20.41
N ARG A 183 -10.63 31.05 21.09
CA ARG A 183 -10.13 31.82 22.24
C ARG A 183 -9.51 33.17 21.88
N PHE A 184 -9.08 33.36 20.63
CA PHE A 184 -8.46 34.61 20.15
C PHE A 184 -9.46 35.65 19.61
N VAL A 185 -10.76 35.31 19.54
CA VAL A 185 -11.83 36.20 19.07
C VAL A 185 -12.53 36.94 20.23
N TRP A 186 -11.92 36.99 21.41
CA TRP A 186 -12.36 37.80 22.56
C TRP A 186 -11.18 38.52 23.21
#